data_AF-A0A3D3F009-F1
#
_entry.id   AF-A0A3D3F009-F1
#
_cell.length_a   1.000
_cell.length_b   1.000
_cell.length_c   1.000
_cell.angle_alpha   90.00
_cell.angle_beta   90.00
_cell.angle_gamma   90.00
#
_symmetry.space_group_name_H-M   'P 1'
#
loop_
_entity.id
_entity.type
_entity.pdbx_description
1 polymer ?
#
loop_
_entity_poly.entity_id
_entity_poly.type
_entity_poly.pdbx_seq_one_letter_code
_entity_poly.pdbx_strand_id
1 'polypeptide(L)'
;KEIRQQLAGKEARDYPDYLIACVGGGSNAAGTVYEYLDDARVKIILAEAAGKGIDTGYSAATIRLGKPGILHGCRTLLMQTDDGQITEP
;
A
#
# COMPACT_ATOMS: atom_id res chain seq x y z
N LYS A 1 3.23 15.74 7.43
CA LYS A 1 2.92 17.15 7.82
C LYS A 1 1.84 17.84 6.98
N GLU A 2 1.91 17.84 5.64
CA GLU A 2 1.00 18.62 4.79
C GLU A 2 -0.49 18.32 4.99
N ILE A 3 -0.87 17.03 5.04
CA ILE A 3 -2.28 16.60 5.25
C ILE A 3 -2.86 17.21 6.53
N ARG A 4 -2.11 17.13 7.65
CA ARG A 4 -2.51 17.68 8.95
C ARG A 4 -2.75 19.18 8.89
N GLN A 5 -1.82 19.90 8.26
CA GLN A 5 -1.92 21.37 8.12
C GLN A 5 -3.10 21.78 7.25
N GLN A 6 -3.31 21.07 6.14
CA GLN A 6 -4.43 21.35 5.23
C GLN A 6 -5.78 21.04 5.87
N LEU A 7 -5.90 19.94 6.62
CA LEU A 7 -7.12 19.63 7.39
C LEU A 7 -7.38 20.68 8.47
N ALA A 8 -6.35 21.14 9.18
CA ALA A 8 -6.52 22.13 10.23
C ALA A 8 -7.05 23.46 9.65
N GLY A 9 -6.53 23.85 8.47
CA GLY A 9 -6.94 25.08 7.79
C GLY A 9 -8.30 25.01 7.08
N LYS A 10 -8.71 23.84 6.58
CA LYS A 10 -9.96 23.68 5.79
C LYS A 10 -11.13 23.13 6.58
N GLU A 11 -10.86 22.27 7.55
CA GLU A 11 -11.86 21.44 8.24
C GLU A 11 -11.80 21.62 9.77
N ALA A 12 -10.96 22.54 10.27
CA ALA A 12 -10.73 22.78 11.70
C ALA A 12 -10.39 21.51 12.51
N ARG A 13 -9.71 20.54 11.88
CA ARG A 13 -9.32 19.25 12.47
C ARG A 13 -7.92 18.84 12.04
N ASP A 14 -7.22 18.02 12.82
CA ASP A 14 -5.83 17.63 12.53
C ASP A 14 -5.67 16.18 12.04
N TYR A 15 -6.76 15.40 11.98
CA TYR A 15 -6.77 14.01 11.52
C TYR A 15 -7.93 13.73 10.55
N PRO A 16 -7.75 12.81 9.58
CA PRO A 16 -8.84 12.32 8.75
C PRO A 16 -9.53 11.09 9.36
N ASP A 17 -10.82 10.87 9.08
CA ASP A 17 -11.51 9.63 9.46
C ASP A 17 -10.96 8.42 8.68
N TYR A 18 -10.66 8.64 7.39
CA TYR A 18 -10.07 7.66 6.49
C TYR A 18 -8.89 8.25 5.74
N LEU A 19 -7.83 7.47 5.63
CA LEU A 19 -6.66 7.79 4.85
C LEU A 19 -6.44 6.70 3.80
N ILE A 20 -6.46 7.09 2.52
CA ILE A 20 -6.49 6.15 1.40
C ILE A 20 -5.31 6.43 0.48
N ALA A 21 -4.55 5.39 0.15
CA ALA A 21 -3.42 5.47 -0.78
C ALA A 21 -3.24 4.18 -1.59
N CYS A 22 -2.67 4.29 -2.79
CA CYS A 22 -2.39 3.13 -3.62
C CYS A 22 -1.01 2.52 -3.29
N VAL A 23 -0.88 1.21 -3.46
CA VAL A 23 0.35 0.47 -3.20
C VAL A 23 0.78 -0.24 -4.48
N GLY A 24 1.85 0.28 -5.09
CA GLY A 24 2.75 -0.47 -5.97
C GLY A 24 4.02 -0.79 -5.19
N GLY A 25 5.08 0.00 -5.38
CA GLY A 25 6.27 -0.05 -4.51
C GLY A 25 6.06 0.53 -3.11
N GLY A 26 4.93 1.19 -2.84
CA GLY A 26 4.51 1.64 -1.51
C GLY A 26 5.02 3.01 -1.05
N SER A 27 5.84 3.72 -1.81
CA SER A 27 6.45 5.00 -1.38
C SER A 27 5.42 6.09 -1.04
N ASN A 28 4.42 6.31 -1.90
CA ASN A 28 3.35 7.28 -1.65
C ASN A 28 2.55 6.89 -0.41
N ALA A 29 2.14 5.61 -0.31
CA ALA A 29 1.36 5.10 0.82
C ALA A 29 2.12 5.27 2.13
N ALA A 30 3.40 4.89 2.17
CA ALA A 30 4.25 5.04 3.35
C ALA A 30 4.33 6.51 3.80
N GLY A 31 4.60 7.43 2.87
CA GLY A 31 4.64 8.86 3.17
C GLY A 31 3.31 9.43 3.66
N THR A 32 2.20 8.94 3.08
CA THR A 32 0.85 9.33 3.48
C THR A 32 0.51 8.85 4.89
N VAL A 33 0.77 7.57 5.21
CA VAL A 33 0.38 6.97 6.50
C VAL A 33 1.31 7.32 7.66
N TYR A 34 2.57 7.67 7.40
CA TYR A 34 3.62 7.81 8.41
C TYR A 34 3.22 8.64 9.64
N GLU A 35 2.57 9.78 9.42
CA GLU A 35 2.18 10.72 10.49
C GLU A 35 0.95 10.30 11.30
N TYR A 36 0.25 9.26 10.83
CA TYR A 36 -1.01 8.78 11.38
C TYR A 36 -0.96 7.30 11.77
N LEU A 37 0.22 6.65 11.65
CA LEU A 37 0.38 5.21 11.86
C LEU A 37 -0.05 4.77 13.27
N ASP A 38 0.25 5.60 14.27
CA ASP A 38 -0.08 5.34 15.68
C ASP A 38 -1.38 6.03 16.13
N ASP A 39 -2.11 6.68 15.22
CA ASP A 39 -3.38 7.36 15.53
C ASP A 39 -4.58 6.44 15.27
N ALA A 40 -5.04 5.76 16.32
CA ALA A 40 -6.16 4.82 16.26
C ALA A 40 -7.50 5.44 15.80
N ARG A 41 -7.60 6.78 15.73
CA ARG A 41 -8.78 7.47 15.19
C ARG A 41 -8.82 7.41 13.66
N VAL A 42 -7.67 7.23 13.01
CA VAL A 42 -7.52 7.25 11.56
C VAL A 42 -7.62 5.85 11.00
N LYS A 43 -8.57 5.61 10.10
CA LYS A 43 -8.70 4.33 9.40
C LYS A 43 -7.89 4.34 8.11
N ILE A 44 -6.90 3.47 8.02
CA ILE A 44 -6.02 3.39 6.86
C ILE A 44 -6.54 2.34 5.88
N ILE A 45 -6.68 2.72 4.60
CA ILE A 45 -7.05 1.84 3.50
C ILE A 45 -5.98 1.91 2.43
N LEU A 46 -5.34 0.78 2.15
CA LEU A 46 -4.33 0.66 1.12
C LEU A 46 -4.85 -0.20 -0.04
N ALA A 47 -4.70 0.30 -1.26
CA ALA A 47 -5.26 -0.34 -2.45
C ALA A 47 -4.16 -0.81 -3.41
N GLU A 48 -4.15 -2.09 -3.75
CA GLU A 48 -3.29 -2.65 -4.80
C GLU A 48 -4.05 -2.84 -6.12
N ALA A 49 -3.31 -2.93 -7.22
CA ALA A 49 -3.90 -3.12 -8.55
C ALA A 49 -4.35 -4.57 -8.77
N ALA A 50 -5.67 -4.80 -8.76
CA ALA A 50 -6.25 -6.11 -9.03
C ALA A 50 -6.11 -6.58 -10.49
N GLY A 51 -5.78 -5.69 -11.42
CA GLY A 51 -5.65 -6.00 -12.85
C GLY A 51 -6.98 -6.48 -13.44
N LYS A 52 -6.99 -7.62 -14.13
CA LYS A 52 -8.23 -8.24 -14.65
C LYS A 52 -9.01 -9.01 -13.57
N GLY A 53 -8.50 -9.05 -12.35
CA GLY A 53 -9.08 -9.75 -11.22
C GLY A 53 -8.05 -10.67 -10.54
N ILE A 54 -8.14 -10.79 -9.22
CA ILE A 54 -7.16 -11.52 -8.41
C ILE A 54 -7.09 -13.02 -8.72
N ASP A 55 -8.18 -13.59 -9.25
CA ASP A 55 -8.27 -15.02 -9.60
C ASP A 55 -7.86 -15.30 -11.06
N THR A 56 -7.50 -14.27 -11.83
CA THR A 56 -7.25 -14.40 -13.28
C THR A 56 -5.80 -14.70 -13.64
N GLY A 57 -4.89 -14.59 -12.67
CA GLY A 57 -3.44 -14.59 -12.92
C GLY A 57 -2.89 -13.28 -13.50
N TYR A 58 -3.74 -12.33 -13.92
CA TYR A 58 -3.35 -11.02 -14.45
C TYR A 58 -3.61 -9.93 -13.40
N SER A 59 -2.79 -9.91 -12.35
CA SER A 59 -2.94 -9.04 -11.19
C SER A 59 -1.59 -8.60 -10.63
N ALA A 60 -1.53 -7.39 -10.08
CA ALA A 60 -0.36 -6.86 -9.39
C ALA A 60 -0.60 -6.70 -7.88
N ALA A 61 -1.62 -7.38 -7.33
CA ALA A 61 -1.97 -7.37 -5.91
C ALA A 61 -1.00 -8.20 -5.06
N THR A 62 0.23 -7.69 -4.90
CA THR A 62 1.39 -8.42 -4.37
C THR A 62 1.23 -8.78 -2.89
N ILE A 63 0.61 -7.92 -2.07
CA ILE A 63 0.32 -8.22 -0.67
C ILE A 63 -0.75 -9.31 -0.57
N ARG A 64 -1.73 -9.32 -1.49
CA ARG A 64 -2.80 -10.30 -1.51
C ARG A 64 -2.37 -11.67 -2.03
N LEU A 65 -1.59 -11.71 -3.10
CA LEU A 65 -1.30 -12.92 -3.90
C LEU A 65 0.15 -13.38 -3.80
N GLY A 66 1.06 -12.48 -3.43
CA GLY A 66 2.49 -12.75 -3.40
C GLY A 66 2.91 -13.66 -2.26
N LYS A 67 4.10 -14.24 -2.42
CA LYS A 67 4.76 -15.09 -1.41
C LYS A 67 6.04 -14.39 -0.93
N PRO A 68 6.50 -14.65 0.31
CA PRO A 68 7.79 -14.12 0.76
C PRO A 68 8.94 -14.53 -0.16
N GLY A 69 9.82 -13.59 -0.50
CA GLY A 69 10.99 -13.82 -1.34
C GLY A 69 12.02 -12.69 -1.18
N ILE A 70 13.10 -12.76 -1.94
CA ILE A 70 14.16 -11.75 -1.96
C ILE A 70 14.34 -11.25 -3.37
N LEU A 71 14.17 -9.95 -3.58
CA LEU A 71 14.40 -9.28 -4.86
C LEU A 71 15.05 -7.93 -4.61
N HIS A 72 16.02 -7.56 -5.46
CA HIS A 72 16.75 -6.29 -5.37
C HIS A 72 17.32 -5.98 -3.97
N GLY A 73 17.80 -7.01 -3.26
CA GLY A 73 18.40 -6.86 -1.92
C GLY A 73 17.41 -6.68 -0.77
N CYS A 74 16.10 -6.83 -1.01
CA CYS A 74 15.06 -6.71 0.01
C CYS A 74 14.29 -8.03 0.18
N ARG A 75 14.06 -8.45 1.42
CA ARG A 75 13.13 -9.54 1.74
C ARG A 75 11.72 -8.97 1.87
N THR A 76 10.83 -9.35 0.96
CA THR A 76 9.46 -8.80 0.87
C THR A 76 8.50 -9.83 0.28
N LEU A 77 7.24 -9.46 0.06
CA LEU A 77 6.28 -10.23 -0.72
C LEU A 77 6.50 -10.00 -2.21
N LEU A 78 6.47 -11.07 -3.00
CA LEU A 78 6.72 -11.05 -4.44
C LEU A 78 5.73 -11.96 -5.16
N MET A 79 5.38 -11.56 -6.38
CA MET A 79 4.75 -12.45 -7.35
C MET A 79 5.84 -13.33 -7.95
N GLN A 80 5.77 -14.63 -7.67
CA GLN A 80 6.80 -15.58 -8.09
C GLN A 80 6.23 -16.98 -8.30
N THR A 81 6.86 -17.73 -9.20
CA THR A 81 6.62 -19.15 -9.42
C THR A 81 7.14 -19.99 -8.24
N ASP A 82 6.82 -21.28 -8.21
CA ASP A 82 7.24 -22.18 -7.14
C ASP A 82 8.76 -22.44 -7.09
N ASP A 83 9.45 -22.26 -8.23
CA ASP A 83 10.91 -22.32 -8.34
C ASP A 83 11.60 -20.95 -8.13
N GLY A 84 10.82 -19.90 -7.79
CA GLY A 84 11.34 -18.59 -7.38
C GLY A 84 11.60 -17.59 -8.52
N GLN A 85 11.12 -17.87 -9.74
CA GLN A 85 11.18 -16.89 -10.83
C GLN A 85 10.15 -15.79 -10.61
N ILE A 86 10.53 -14.54 -10.87
CA ILE A 86 9.63 -13.39 -10.74
C ILE A 86 8.56 -13.46 -11.83
N THR A 87 7.30 -13.32 -11.43
CA THR A 87 6.16 -13.24 -12.34
C THR A 87 5.77 -11.77 -12.50
N GLU A 88 5.89 -11.24 -13.70
CA GLU A 88 5.40 -9.90 -14.02
C GLU A 88 3.88 -9.93 -14.23
N PRO A 89 3.14 -8.91 -13.76
CA PRO A 89 1.68 -8.82 -13.87
C PRO A 89 1.15 -8.56 -15.29
#